data_AF-A0A945FWI6-F1
#
_entry.id   AF-A0A945FWI6-F1
#
_cell.length_a   1.000
_cell.length_b   1.000
_cell.length_c   1.000
_cell.angle_alpha   90.00
_cell.angle_beta   90.00
_cell.angle_gamma   90.00
#
_symmetry.space_group_name_H-M   'P 1'
#
loop_
_entity.id
_entity.type
_entity.pdbx_description
1 polymer ?
#
loop_
_entity_poly.entity_id
_entity_poly.type
_entity_poly.pdbx_seq_one_letter_code
_entity_poly.pdbx_strand_id
1 'polypeptide(L)'
;MSNNQLVENLLRPPVELYSAISYGLLALLSVMAPSYFMMTPVVAATCAAGLFMLSVKRFIQGFKILRYQHGLKRISPYILKDKNIPVSNLKLFLGRGFLWDQRHAQRLADLNRKDGREYKEHSKIFLWARSFELKHE
;
A
#
# COMPACT_ATOMS: atom_id res chain seq x y z
N MET A 1 3.73 -8.22 13.68
CA MET A 1 2.55 -9.07 13.45
C MET A 1 3.05 -10.36 12.85
N SER A 2 2.63 -11.49 13.40
CA SER A 2 3.05 -12.83 12.98
C SER A 2 2.74 -13.05 11.50
N ASN A 3 3.75 -13.45 10.72
CA ASN A 3 3.65 -13.73 9.28
C ASN A 3 2.95 -15.08 8.98
N ASN A 4 2.34 -15.73 9.98
CA ASN A 4 1.83 -17.11 9.86
C ASN A 4 0.30 -17.20 9.73
N GLN A 5 -0.34 -16.15 9.21
CA GLN A 5 -1.78 -16.19 8.91
C GLN A 5 -1.99 -16.74 7.50
N LEU A 6 -2.76 -17.83 7.40
CA LEU A 6 -3.10 -18.50 6.12
C LEU A 6 -3.89 -17.58 5.16
N VAL A 7 -4.49 -16.51 5.67
CA VAL A 7 -5.34 -15.57 4.93
C VAL A 7 -4.79 -14.16 5.09
N GLU A 8 -4.33 -13.57 3.99
CA GLU A 8 -3.83 -12.19 3.95
C GLU A 8 -4.99 -11.18 4.01
N ASN A 9 -5.12 -10.36 5.08
CA ASN A 9 -6.14 -9.30 5.14
C ASN A 9 -5.57 -7.93 4.75
N LEU A 10 -5.35 -7.70 3.45
CA LEU A 10 -4.70 -6.49 2.91
C LEU A 10 -5.67 -5.36 2.53
N LEU A 11 -6.97 -5.62 2.46
CA LEU A 11 -8.01 -4.63 2.10
C LEU A 11 -8.56 -3.86 3.31
N ARG A 12 -8.03 -4.13 4.51
CA ARG A 12 -8.37 -3.39 5.74
C ARG A 12 -8.00 -1.90 5.63
N PRO A 13 -8.70 -1.00 6.33
CA PRO A 13 -8.31 0.40 6.40
C PRO A 13 -6.90 0.56 7.00
N PRO A 14 -6.08 1.51 6.52
CA PRO A 14 -4.68 1.69 6.95
C PRO A 14 -4.57 2.40 8.31
N VAL A 15 -5.21 1.85 9.35
CA VAL A 15 -5.28 2.43 10.70
C VAL A 15 -3.91 2.56 11.39
N GLU A 16 -2.92 1.81 10.90
CA GLU A 16 -1.53 1.88 11.37
C GLU A 16 -0.93 3.26 11.17
N LEU A 17 -1.37 4.00 10.14
CA LEU A 17 -0.92 5.37 9.90
C LEU A 17 -1.39 6.34 10.98
N TYR A 18 -2.61 6.17 11.51
CA TYR A 18 -3.08 6.98 12.64
C TYR A 18 -2.19 6.78 13.87
N SER A 19 -1.80 5.53 14.16
CA SER A 19 -0.86 5.24 15.24
C SER A 19 0.55 5.77 14.96
N ALA A 20 1.00 5.74 13.70
CA ALA A 20 2.29 6.30 13.33
C ALA A 20 2.32 7.83 13.54
N ILE A 21 1.26 8.52 13.13
CA ILE A 21 1.10 9.97 13.31
C ILE A 21 1.04 10.32 14.80
N SER A 22 0.24 9.60 15.60
CA SER A 22 0.14 9.89 17.03
C SER A 22 1.47 9.69 17.77
N TYR A 23 2.20 8.61 17.49
CA TYR A 23 3.54 8.41 18.04
C TYR A 23 4.53 9.47 17.56
N GLY A 24 4.45 9.88 16.29
CA GLY A 24 5.31 10.91 15.72
C GLY A 24 5.07 12.29 16.35
N LEU A 25 3.80 12.67 16.52
CA LEU A 25 3.41 13.91 17.19
C LEU A 25 3.83 13.90 18.66
N LEU A 26 3.64 12.78 19.36
CA LEU A 26 4.05 12.66 20.76
C LEU A 26 5.57 12.73 20.91
N ALA A 27 6.33 12.10 20.01
CA ALA A 27 7.79 12.20 19.99
C ALA A 27 8.25 13.65 19.77
N LEU A 28 7.60 14.37 18.84
CA LEU A 28 7.90 15.77 18.55
C LEU A 28 7.59 16.67 19.75
N LEU A 29 6.41 16.52 20.36
CA LEU A 29 6.01 17.30 21.53
C LEU A 29 6.92 17.03 22.74
N SER A 30 7.38 15.79 22.91
CA SER A 30 8.31 15.43 23.98
C SER A 30 9.63 16.22 23.87
N VAL A 31 10.14 16.47 22.65
CA VAL A 31 11.36 17.26 22.44
C VAL A 31 11.11 18.76 22.48
N MET A 32 10.02 19.24 21.86
CA MET A 32 9.76 20.67 21.74
C MET A 32 9.31 21.32 23.05
N ALA A 33 8.59 20.56 23.89
CA ALA A 33 8.10 21.11 25.15
C ALA A 33 8.13 20.07 26.29
N PRO A 34 9.34 19.68 26.74
CA PRO A 34 9.53 18.75 27.86
C PRO A 34 8.84 19.23 29.16
N SER A 35 8.74 20.55 29.32
CA SER A 35 8.17 21.23 30.48
C SER A 35 6.69 20.86 30.71
N TYR A 36 5.89 20.67 29.65
CA TYR A 36 4.50 20.26 29.79
C TYR A 36 4.34 18.81 30.26
N PHE A 37 5.32 17.96 29.94
CA PHE A 37 5.35 16.56 30.38
C PHE A 37 6.05 16.38 31.72
N MET A 38 6.53 17.46 32.34
CA MET A 38 7.29 17.44 33.59
C MET A 38 8.49 16.47 33.52
N MET A 39 9.08 16.34 32.33
CA MET A 39 10.20 15.43 32.07
C MET A 39 11.53 16.18 32.10
N THR A 40 12.58 15.52 32.58
CA THR A 40 13.94 16.03 32.39
C THR A 40 14.33 15.93 30.90
N PRO A 41 15.19 16.83 30.38
CA PRO A 41 15.56 16.83 28.96
C PRO A 41 16.11 15.49 28.46
N VAL A 42 16.84 14.77 29.32
CA VAL A 42 17.39 13.44 29.01
C VAL A 42 16.29 12.39 28.86
N VAL A 43 15.31 12.37 29.77
CA VAL A 43 14.17 11.44 29.72
C VAL A 43 13.27 11.75 28.53
N ALA A 44 13.06 13.04 28.24
CA ALA A 44 12.31 13.47 27.07
C ALA A 44 12.97 12.99 25.76
N ALA A 45 14.29 13.12 25.64
CA ALA A 45 15.03 12.66 24.46
C ALA A 45 14.96 11.13 24.26
N THR A 46 15.11 10.35 25.34
CA THR A 46 15.03 8.88 25.26
C THR A 46 13.61 8.40 24.93
N CYS A 47 12.59 9.00 25.55
CA CYS A 47 11.18 8.73 25.23
C CYS A 47 10.86 9.09 23.77
N ALA A 48 11.30 10.26 23.29
CA ALA A 48 11.11 10.68 21.92
C ALA A 48 11.76 9.71 20.92
N ALA A 49 12.98 9.24 21.19
CA ALA A 49 13.65 8.26 20.35
C ALA A 49 12.87 6.93 20.27
N GLY A 50 12.37 6.42 21.40
CA GLY A 50 11.55 5.21 21.46
C GLY A 50 10.24 5.35 20.68
N LEU A 51 9.53 6.47 20.88
CA LEU A 51 8.28 6.77 20.18
C LEU A 51 8.50 6.97 18.68
N PHE A 52 9.59 7.62 18.28
CA PHE A 52 9.95 7.79 16.89
C PHE A 52 10.22 6.45 16.20
N MET A 53 10.97 5.54 16.84
CA MET A 53 11.17 4.18 16.30
C MET A 53 9.85 3.43 16.11
N LEU A 54 8.92 3.53 17.06
CA LEU A 54 7.59 2.93 16.94
C LEU A 54 6.77 3.56 15.81
N SER A 55 6.84 4.89 15.67
CA SER A 55 6.19 5.64 14.59
C SER A 55 6.67 5.15 13.22
N VAL A 56 7.99 5.07 13.00
CA VAL A 56 8.56 4.60 11.73
C VAL A 56 8.14 3.16 11.42
N LYS A 57 8.18 2.27 12.41
CA LYS A 57 7.75 0.87 12.24
C LYS A 57 6.28 0.78 11.83
N ARG A 58 5.40 1.56 12.45
CA ARG A 58 3.96 1.62 12.11
C ARG A 58 3.74 2.28 10.75
N PHE A 59 4.51 3.29 10.41
CA PHE A 59 4.46 3.96 9.11
C PHE A 59 4.78 2.99 7.98
N ILE A 60 5.84 2.19 8.09
CA ILE A 60 6.21 1.18 7.09
C ILE A 60 5.10 0.13 6.91
N GLN A 61 4.46 -0.30 8.01
CA GLN A 61 3.33 -1.24 7.96
C GLN A 61 2.14 -0.63 7.18
N GLY A 62 1.72 0.57 7.54
CA GLY A 62 0.62 1.26 6.88
C GLY A 62 0.94 1.59 5.41
N PHE A 63 2.18 1.96 5.11
CA PHE A 63 2.63 2.24 3.75
C PHE A 63 2.60 1.00 2.86
N LYS A 64 2.91 -0.19 3.41
CA LYS A 64 2.78 -1.46 2.67
C LYS A 64 1.34 -1.73 2.26
N ILE A 65 0.37 -1.46 3.14
CA ILE A 65 -1.06 -1.59 2.84
C ILE A 65 -1.47 -0.60 1.73
N LEU A 66 -1.10 0.67 1.88
CA LEU A 66 -1.40 1.69 0.87
C LEU A 66 -0.81 1.32 -0.48
N ARG A 67 0.46 0.92 -0.52
CA ARG A 67 1.14 0.52 -1.77
C ARG A 67 0.45 -0.66 -2.44
N TYR A 68 -0.03 -1.63 -1.67
CA TYR A 68 -0.82 -2.74 -2.20
C TYR A 68 -2.14 -2.25 -2.79
N GLN A 69 -2.91 -1.46 -2.05
CA GLN A 69 -4.21 -0.93 -2.49
C GLN A 69 -4.09 -0.07 -3.76
N HIS A 70 -3.07 0.80 -3.83
CA HIS A 70 -2.79 1.59 -5.03
C HIS A 70 -2.31 0.71 -6.20
N GLY A 71 -1.59 -0.37 -5.91
CA GLY A 71 -1.14 -1.34 -6.90
C GLY A 71 -2.28 -2.09 -7.59
N LEU A 72 -3.41 -2.32 -6.90
CA LEU A 72 -4.57 -3.02 -7.48
C LEU A 72 -5.17 -2.30 -8.70
N LYS A 73 -5.13 -0.97 -8.71
CA LYS A 73 -5.65 -0.14 -9.80
C LYS A 73 -4.61 0.10 -10.91
N ARG A 74 -3.34 -0.22 -10.65
CA ARG A 74 -2.23 0.03 -11.57
C ARG A 74 -1.89 -1.24 -12.36
N ILE A 75 -2.28 -1.26 -13.63
CA ILE A 75 -1.82 -2.30 -14.56
C ILE A 75 -0.41 -1.93 -15.03
N SER A 76 0.54 -2.85 -14.87
CA SER A 76 1.87 -2.71 -15.46
C SER A 76 1.80 -3.16 -16.92
N PRO A 77 2.11 -2.28 -17.89
CA PRO A 77 2.03 -2.66 -19.30
C PRO A 77 3.11 -3.69 -19.62
N TYR A 78 2.72 -4.74 -20.35
CA TYR A 78 3.69 -5.68 -20.90
C TYR A 78 4.17 -5.19 -22.27
N ILE A 79 5.35 -4.56 -22.27
CA ILE A 79 5.97 -4.03 -23.48
C ILE A 79 7.16 -4.93 -23.84
N LEU A 80 7.21 -5.38 -25.09
CA LEU A 80 8.29 -6.19 -25.65
C LEU A 80 8.69 -5.58 -27.00
N LYS A 81 10.00 -5.51 -27.28
CA LYS A 81 10.50 -5.09 -28.60
C LYS A 81 10.36 -6.26 -29.58
N ASP A 82 10.10 -5.98 -30.85
CA ASP A 82 9.90 -7.00 -31.89
C ASP A 82 11.04 -8.02 -31.93
N LYS A 83 12.29 -7.56 -31.86
CA LYS A 83 13.48 -8.41 -31.83
C LYS A 83 13.59 -9.37 -30.64
N ASN A 84 12.83 -9.12 -29.57
CA ASN A 84 12.82 -9.94 -28.37
C ASN A 84 11.63 -10.91 -28.34
N ILE A 85 10.75 -10.90 -29.36
CA ILE A 85 9.65 -11.86 -29.49
C ILE A 85 10.27 -13.21 -29.89
N PRO A 86 10.19 -14.25 -29.04
CA PRO A 86 10.73 -15.55 -29.39
C PRO A 86 9.88 -16.20 -30.50
N VAL A 87 10.55 -16.67 -31.55
CA VAL A 87 9.93 -17.35 -32.68
C VAL A 87 10.19 -18.85 -32.58
N SER A 88 9.17 -19.67 -32.82
CA SER A 88 9.28 -21.13 -32.87
C SER A 88 8.29 -21.69 -33.87
N ASN A 89 8.73 -22.67 -34.69
CA ASN A 89 7.88 -23.33 -35.68
C ASN A 89 6.86 -24.29 -35.04
N LEU A 90 7.04 -24.64 -33.76
CA LEU A 90 6.21 -25.60 -33.04
C LEU A 90 5.30 -24.97 -31.98
N LYS A 91 5.63 -23.76 -31.51
CA LYS A 91 4.96 -23.12 -30.37
C LYS A 91 4.78 -21.63 -30.61
N LEU A 92 3.57 -21.13 -30.40
CA LEU A 92 3.25 -19.71 -30.47
C LEU A 92 3.61 -19.01 -29.15
N PHE A 93 4.28 -17.87 -29.25
CA PHE A 93 4.52 -17.01 -28.09
C PHE A 93 3.24 -16.23 -27.73
N LEU A 94 2.66 -16.52 -26.57
CA LEU A 94 1.43 -15.87 -26.08
C LEU A 94 1.70 -14.66 -25.16
N GLY A 95 2.94 -14.44 -24.71
CA GLY A 95 3.31 -13.37 -23.79
C GLY A 95 3.51 -13.83 -22.35
N ARG A 96 3.37 -12.90 -21.38
CA ARG A 96 3.50 -13.21 -19.95
C ARG A 96 2.22 -13.88 -19.45
N GLY A 97 2.25 -15.19 -19.31
CA GLY A 97 1.34 -15.88 -18.40
C GLY A 97 1.68 -15.57 -16.94
N PHE A 98 0.80 -15.95 -16.02
CA PHE A 98 1.11 -16.00 -14.60
C PHE A 98 0.66 -17.34 -14.04
N LEU A 99 1.45 -17.87 -13.11
CA LEU A 99 1.06 -19.07 -12.39
C LEU A 99 -0.02 -18.70 -11.38
N TRP A 100 -1.23 -19.23 -11.58
CA TRP A 100 -2.31 -19.04 -10.63
C TRP A 100 -2.00 -19.85 -9.36
N ASP A 101 -2.20 -19.22 -8.21
CA ASP A 101 -1.85 -19.76 -6.90
C ASP A 101 -2.98 -19.44 -5.93
N GLN A 102 -3.03 -20.11 -4.77
CA GLN A 102 -4.07 -19.92 -3.76
C GLN A 102 -4.21 -18.44 -3.35
N ARG A 103 -3.08 -17.71 -3.28
CA ARG A 103 -3.03 -16.26 -2.99
C ARG A 103 -3.84 -15.44 -4.00
N HIS A 104 -3.79 -15.79 -5.28
CA HIS A 104 -4.53 -15.09 -6.33
C HIS A 104 -6.04 -15.33 -6.21
N ALA A 105 -6.44 -16.56 -5.93
CA ALA A 105 -7.84 -16.89 -5.65
C ALA A 105 -8.38 -16.12 -4.44
N GLN A 106 -7.58 -16.07 -3.35
CA GLN A 106 -7.95 -15.34 -2.15
C GLN A 106 -8.14 -13.84 -2.43
N ARG A 107 -7.17 -13.19 -3.10
CA ARG A 107 -7.25 -11.75 -3.42
C ARG A 107 -8.44 -11.43 -4.34
N LEU A 108 -8.72 -12.30 -5.31
CA LEU A 108 -9.90 -12.13 -6.17
C LEU A 108 -11.21 -12.25 -5.37
N ALA A 109 -11.29 -13.24 -4.46
CA ALA A 109 -12.44 -13.41 -3.59
C ALA A 109 -12.64 -12.19 -2.66
N ASP A 110 -11.56 -11.67 -2.08
CA ASP A 110 -11.62 -10.49 -1.23
C ASP A 110 -12.05 -9.23 -1.99
N LEU A 111 -11.62 -9.07 -3.25
CA LEU A 111 -12.07 -7.99 -4.14
C LEU A 111 -13.56 -8.10 -4.54
N ASN A 112 -14.12 -9.31 -4.55
CA ASN A 112 -15.53 -9.54 -4.85
C ASN A 112 -16.46 -9.28 -3.65
N ARG A 113 -15.92 -9.17 -2.43
CA ARG A 113 -16.70 -8.81 -1.23
C ARG A 113 -17.16 -7.35 -1.27
N LYS A 114 -18.16 -7.00 -0.46
CA LYS A 114 -18.70 -5.63 -0.36
C LYS A 114 -17.60 -4.60 -0.08
N ASP A 115 -16.66 -4.94 0.81
CA ASP A 115 -15.54 -4.08 1.20
C ASP A 115 -14.50 -3.88 0.09
N GLY A 116 -14.46 -4.79 -0.90
CA GLY A 116 -13.53 -4.75 -2.03
C GLY A 116 -13.95 -3.85 -3.19
N ARG A 117 -15.23 -3.45 -3.25
CA ARG A 117 -15.79 -2.70 -4.40
C ARG A 117 -15.12 -1.35 -4.63
N GLU A 118 -14.81 -0.63 -3.55
CA GLU A 118 -14.12 0.67 -3.60
C GLU A 118 -12.74 0.57 -4.28
N TYR A 119 -12.10 -0.59 -4.18
CA TYR A 119 -10.79 -0.85 -4.79
C TYR A 119 -10.88 -1.31 -6.25
N LYS A 120 -12.06 -1.74 -6.71
CA LYS A 120 -12.33 -2.01 -8.13
C LYS A 120 -12.73 -0.76 -8.90
N GLU A 121 -13.51 0.11 -8.27
CA GLU A 121 -14.01 1.32 -8.92
C GLU A 121 -12.88 2.35 -9.10
N HIS A 122 -12.86 3.02 -10.25
CA HIS A 122 -11.94 4.11 -10.50
C HIS A 122 -12.28 5.31 -9.60
N SER A 123 -11.26 6.08 -9.21
CA SER A 123 -11.51 7.29 -8.42
C SER A 123 -12.32 8.31 -9.23
N LYS A 124 -13.11 9.15 -8.54
CA LYS A 124 -13.88 10.22 -9.20
C LYS A 124 -13.00 11.15 -10.03
N ILE A 125 -11.76 11.38 -9.59
CA ILE A 125 -10.76 12.19 -10.29
C ILE A 125 -10.34 11.52 -11.61
N PHE A 126 -10.15 10.20 -11.61
CA PHE A 126 -9.85 9.45 -12.83
C PHE A 126 -11.01 9.52 -13.82
N LEU A 127 -12.25 9.33 -13.34
CA LEU A 127 -13.43 9.43 -14.19
C LEU A 127 -13.60 10.84 -14.76
N TRP A 128 -13.32 11.87 -13.95
CA TRP A 128 -13.33 13.26 -14.40
C TRP A 128 -12.29 13.50 -15.50
N ALA A 129 -11.04 13.08 -15.30
CA ALA A 129 -9.98 13.18 -16.32
C ALA A 129 -10.35 12.43 -17.61
N ARG A 130 -10.93 11.22 -17.50
CA ARG A 130 -11.39 10.44 -18.66
C ARG A 130 -12.54 11.11 -19.39
N SER A 131 -13.48 11.72 -18.66
CA SER A 131 -14.59 12.48 -19.27
C SER A 131 -14.10 13.75 -19.98
N PHE A 132 -13.02 14.37 -19.48
CA PHE A 132 -12.38 15.51 -20.12
C PHE A 132 -11.67 15.11 -21.41
N GLU A 133 -10.91 14.01 -21.39
CA GLU A 133 -10.26 13.42 -22.57
C GLU A 133 -11.28 13.16 -23.69
N LEU A 134 -12.36 12.43 -23.38
CA LEU A 134 -13.42 12.09 -24.33
C LEU A 134 -14.17 13.31 -24.92
N LYS A 135 -14.12 14.46 -24.26
CA LYS A 135 -14.78 15.68 -24.72
C LYS A 135 -13.89 16.52 -25.65
N HIS A 136 -12.57 16.35 -25.57
CA HIS A 136 -11.58 17.14 -26.33
C HIS A 136 -10.83 16.32 -27.39
N GLU A 137 -11.21 15.05 -27.57
CA GLU A 137 -10.86 14.19 -28.71
C GLU A 137 -11.96 14.30 -29.78
#